data_AF-A0A928YN38-F1
#
_entry.id   AF-A0A928YN38-F1
#
_cell.length_a   1.000
_cell.length_b   1.000
_cell.length_c   1.000
_cell.angle_alpha   90.00
_cell.angle_beta   90.00
_cell.angle_gamma   90.00
#
_symmetry.space_group_name_H-M   'P 1'
#
loop_
_entity.id
_entity.type
_entity.pdbx_description
1 polymer ?
#
loop_
_entity_poly.entity_id
_entity_poly.type
_entity_poly.pdbx_seq_one_letter_code
_entity_poly.pdbx_strand_id
1 'polypeptide(L)'
;MYRSHERAIAATQAGAFEEEITPIEVIGEDGEKEMHKIDEGIRFDASLESISQVKLLAENGRITVASASQICDGASLLKICNNR
;
A
#
# COMPACT_ATOMS: atom_id res chain seq x y z
N MET A 1 11.37 0.37 -5.08
CA MET A 1 10.05 -0.21 -4.73
C MET A 1 10.14 -1.51 -3.94
N TYR A 2 10.99 -2.50 -4.29
CA TYR A 2 11.11 -3.76 -3.52
C TYR A 2 11.24 -3.56 -2.00
N ARG A 3 12.22 -2.77 -1.56
CA ARG A 3 12.41 -2.42 -0.13
C ARG A 3 11.20 -1.71 0.50
N SER A 4 10.38 -1.02 -0.30
CA SER A 4 9.16 -0.37 0.19
C SER A 4 8.10 -1.41 0.54
N HIS A 5 7.86 -2.38 -0.37
CA HIS A 5 6.96 -3.49 -0.09
C HIS A 5 7.47 -4.37 1.04
N GLU A 6 8.77 -4.70 1.06
CA GLU A 6 9.38 -5.49 2.15
C GLU A 6 9.12 -4.87 3.53
N ARG A 7 9.31 -3.55 3.66
CA ARG A 7 9.03 -2.82 4.91
C ARG A 7 7.54 -2.78 5.24
N ALA A 8 6.69 -2.52 4.26
CA ALA A 8 5.24 -2.48 4.46
C ALA A 8 4.70 -3.85 4.90
N ILE A 9 5.14 -4.93 4.27
CA ILE A 9 4.81 -6.31 4.66
C ILE A 9 5.22 -6.56 6.11
N ALA A 10 6.48 -6.23 6.46
CA ALA A 10 6.96 -6.42 7.82
C ALA A 10 6.16 -5.61 8.85
N ALA A 11 5.80 -4.36 8.53
CA ALA A 11 4.99 -3.50 9.39
C ALA A 11 3.57 -4.07 9.57
N THR A 12 2.91 -4.47 8.49
CA THR A 12 1.58 -5.10 8.53
C THR A 12 1.61 -6.40 9.34
N GLN A 13 2.57 -7.29 9.11
CA GLN A 13 2.69 -8.56 9.82
C GLN A 13 3.02 -8.38 11.31
N ALA A 14 3.75 -7.33 11.65
CA ALA A 14 4.05 -6.97 13.03
C ALA A 14 2.89 -6.23 13.74
N GLY A 15 1.78 -5.95 13.05
CA GLY A 15 0.66 -5.18 13.58
C GLY A 15 0.95 -3.68 13.75
N ALA A 16 2.04 -3.17 13.16
CA ALA A 16 2.49 -1.80 13.38
C ALA A 16 1.51 -0.73 12.85
N PHE A 17 0.64 -1.09 11.91
CA PHE A 17 -0.40 -0.20 11.37
C PHE A 17 -1.76 -0.34 12.05
N GLU A 18 -1.94 -1.28 12.99
CA GLU A 18 -3.24 -1.52 13.64
C GLU A 18 -3.74 -0.31 14.43
N GLU A 19 -2.82 0.52 14.97
CA GLU A 19 -3.18 1.72 15.74
C GLU A 19 -3.58 2.91 14.86
N GLU A 20 -3.12 2.99 13.61
CA GLU A 20 -3.36 4.13 12.71
C GLU A 20 -4.43 3.87 11.63
N ILE A 21 -4.62 2.61 11.23
CA ILE A 21 -5.67 2.24 10.28
C ILE A 21 -7.02 2.18 11.00
N THR A 22 -7.96 3.01 10.55
CA THR A 22 -9.37 2.89 10.96
C THR A 22 -10.07 1.89 10.03
N PRO A 23 -10.52 0.72 10.53
CA PRO A 23 -11.17 -0.27 9.68
C PRO A 23 -12.47 0.26 9.07
N ILE A 24 -12.68 0.01 7.78
CA ILE A 24 -13.92 0.36 7.07
C ILE A 24 -14.63 -0.91 6.60
N GLU A 25 -15.95 -0.97 6.74
CA GLU A 25 -16.75 -2.07 6.18
C GLU A 25 -16.85 -1.88 4.66
N VAL A 26 -16.44 -2.91 3.91
CA VAL A 26 -16.57 -2.97 2.46
C VAL A 26 -17.45 -4.16 2.07
N ILE A 27 -18.07 -4.07 0.90
CA ILE A 27 -18.89 -5.14 0.34
C ILE A 27 -18.13 -5.70 -0.86
N GLY A 28 -17.77 -6.98 -0.78
CA GLY A 28 -17.10 -7.71 -1.85
C GLY A 28 -18.01 -7.89 -3.07
N GLU A 29 -17.43 -8.29 -4.20
CA GLU A 29 -18.19 -8.55 -5.43
C GLU A 29 -19.24 -9.66 -5.27
N ASP A 30 -19.02 -10.58 -4.32
CA ASP A 30 -19.92 -11.65 -3.92
C ASP A 30 -21.04 -11.20 -2.96
N GLY A 31 -21.00 -9.95 -2.52
CA GLY A 31 -21.94 -9.37 -1.56
C GLY A 31 -21.59 -9.61 -0.09
N GLU A 32 -20.48 -10.29 0.19
CA GLU A 32 -19.99 -10.51 1.55
C GLU A 32 -19.45 -9.20 2.13
N LYS A 33 -19.67 -9.01 3.43
CA LYS A 33 -19.16 -7.85 4.16
C LYS A 33 -17.85 -8.20 4.83
N GLU A 34 -16.84 -7.39 4.62
CA GLU A 34 -15.56 -7.54 5.29
C GLU A 34 -15.05 -6.20 5.84
N MET A 35 -14.22 -6.29 6.88
CA MET A 35 -13.53 -5.12 7.41
C MET A 35 -12.20 -4.96 6.67
N HIS A 36 -12.13 -3.95 5.81
CA HIS A 36 -10.89 -3.54 5.18
C HIS A 36 -9.99 -2.88 6.22
N LYS A 37 -8.87 -3.54 6.52
CA LYS A 37 -7.93 -3.18 7.60
C LYS A 37 -6.45 -3.31 7.23
N ILE A 38 -6.16 -3.73 5.99
CA ILE A 38 -4.81 -3.94 5.47
C ILE A 38 -4.74 -3.24 4.11
N ASP A 39 -3.68 -2.46 3.89
CA ASP A 39 -3.45 -1.78 2.61
C ASP A 39 -3.37 -2.78 1.44
N GLU A 40 -4.31 -2.66 0.50
CA GLU A 40 -4.37 -3.48 -0.73
C GLU A 40 -3.17 -3.25 -1.66
N GLY A 41 -2.52 -2.08 -1.56
CA GLY A 41 -1.36 -1.75 -2.38
C GLY A 41 -0.14 -2.65 -2.11
N ILE A 42 -0.08 -3.31 -0.95
CA ILE A 42 1.06 -4.13 -0.56
C ILE A 42 1.09 -5.43 -1.36
N ARG A 43 2.12 -5.57 -2.22
CA ARG A 43 2.42 -6.81 -2.93
C ARG A 43 3.22 -7.75 -2.03
N PHE A 44 2.54 -8.67 -1.35
CA PHE A 44 3.13 -9.64 -0.42
C PHE A 44 4.09 -10.64 -1.09
N ASP A 45 4.01 -10.78 -2.41
CA ASP A 45 4.85 -11.62 -3.26
C ASP A 45 5.92 -10.83 -4.04
N ALA A 46 6.12 -9.55 -3.70
CA ALA A 46 7.09 -8.70 -4.39
C ALA A 46 8.50 -9.34 -4.38
N SER A 47 9.14 -9.38 -5.55
CA SER A 47 10.49 -9.91 -5.71
C SER A 47 11.33 -8.99 -6.59
N LEU A 48 12.66 -9.03 -6.42
CA LEU A 48 13.56 -8.26 -7.29
C LEU A 48 13.47 -8.71 -8.74
N GLU A 49 13.27 -10.02 -8.96
CA GLU A 49 13.11 -10.60 -10.28
C GLU A 49 11.85 -10.03 -10.97
N SER A 50 10.68 -10.10 -10.35
CA SER A 50 9.43 -9.62 -10.95
C SER A 50 9.46 -8.12 -11.24
N ILE A 51 10.07 -7.32 -10.35
CA ILE A 51 10.23 -5.88 -10.54
C ILE A 51 11.19 -5.56 -11.69
N SER A 52 12.26 -6.33 -11.86
CA SER A 52 13.28 -6.11 -12.90
C SER A 52 12.77 -6.33 -14.33
N GLN A 53 11.73 -7.17 -14.49
CA GLN A 53 11.16 -7.50 -15.80
C GLN A 53 10.20 -6.44 -16.34
N VAL A 54 9.89 -5.41 -15.55
CA VAL A 54 8.92 -4.38 -15.92
C VAL A 54 9.56 -3.35 -16.85
N LYS A 55 8.89 -3.08 -17.97
CA LYS A 55 9.34 -2.13 -19.00
C LYS A 55 9.42 -0.70 -18.47
N LEU A 56 10.36 0.07 -19.04
CA LEU A 56 10.46 1.51 -18.84
C LEU A 56 9.25 2.23 -19.44
N LEU A 57 8.82 3.31 -18.79
CA LEU A 57 7.70 4.14 -19.24
C LEU A 57 8.05 5.05 -20.44
N ALA A 58 9.34 5.31 -20.65
CA ALA A 58 9.83 6.13 -21.74
C ALA A 58 11.10 5.53 -22.33
N GLU A 59 11.32 5.76 -23.62
CA GLU A 59 12.58 5.44 -24.29
C GLU A 59 13.72 6.21 -23.62
N ASN A 60 14.79 5.50 -23.23
CA ASN A 60 15.90 6.03 -22.42
C ASN A 60 15.52 6.54 -21.02
N GLY A 61 14.34 6.18 -20.51
CA GLY A 61 13.90 6.50 -19.16
C GLY A 61 14.57 5.66 -18.07
N ARG A 62 14.24 5.95 -16.81
CA ARG A 62 14.66 5.15 -15.64
C ARG A 62 13.48 4.61 -14.81
N ILE A 63 12.27 5.06 -15.10
CA ILE A 63 11.07 4.78 -14.32
C ILE A 63 10.28 3.66 -15.01
N THR A 64 9.85 2.70 -14.22
CA THR A 64 8.89 1.64 -14.57
C THR A 64 7.63 1.78 -13.72
N VAL A 65 6.52 1.15 -14.12
CA VAL A 65 5.31 1.09 -13.27
C VAL A 65 5.58 0.42 -11.91
N ALA A 66 6.57 -0.48 -11.85
CA ALA A 66 6.97 -1.14 -10.60
C ALA A 66 7.91 -0.28 -9.74
N SER A 67 8.39 0.87 -10.23
CA SER A 67 9.19 1.83 -9.45
C SER A 67 8.40 3.06 -9.00
N ALA A 68 7.21 3.26 -9.57
CA ALA A 68 6.32 4.38 -9.28
C ALA A 68 5.34 4.05 -8.13
N SER A 69 4.75 5.09 -7.55
CA SER A 69 3.64 4.92 -6.60
C SER A 69 2.42 4.33 -7.30
N GLN A 70 1.63 3.55 -6.56
CA GLN A 70 0.33 3.10 -7.02
C GLN A 70 -0.66 4.26 -7.07
N ILE A 71 -1.66 4.13 -7.93
CA ILE A 71 -2.89 4.91 -7.82
C ILE A 71 -3.70 4.25 -6.71
N CYS A 72 -4.10 5.04 -5.72
CA CYS A 72 -4.75 4.56 -4.51
C CYS A 72 -5.87 5.52 -4.12
N ASP A 73 -6.98 4.95 -3.66
CA ASP A 73 -8.07 5.67 -3.03
C ASP A 73 -7.91 5.58 -1.52
N GLY A 74 -7.82 6.73 -0.84
CA GLY A 74 -7.60 6.77 0.59
C GLY A 74 -7.81 8.16 1.19
N ALA A 75 -8.00 8.20 2.51
CA ALA A 75 -8.15 9.43 3.27
C ALA A 75 -7.34 9.35 4.57
N SER A 76 -6.87 10.50 5.05
CA SER A 76 -6.20 10.62 6.34
C SER A 76 -6.71 11.87 7.08
N LEU A 77 -6.67 11.84 8.41
CA LEU A 77 -7.10 12.95 9.25
C LEU A 77 -6.12 13.16 10.40
N LEU A 78 -5.78 14.42 10.66
CA LEU A 78 -5.00 14.83 11.82
C LEU A 78 -5.74 15.95 12.56
N LYS A 79 -5.87 15.81 13.88
CA LYS A 79 -6.40 16.87 14.75
C LYS A 79 -5.24 17.57 15.45
N ILE A 80 -5.20 18.90 15.33
CA ILE A 80 -4.22 19.75 16.02
C ILE A 80 -4.97 20.68 16.97
N CYS A 81 -4.54 20.75 18.23
CA CYS A 81 -5.05 21.71 19.21
C CYS A 81 -3.88 22.30 20.02
N ASN A 82 -4.07 23.49 20.59
CA ASN A 82 -3.09 24.07 21.51
C ASN A 82 -3.36 23.60 22.95
N ASN A 83 -2.33 23.62 23.78
CA ASN A 83 -2.43 23.26 25.21
C ASN A 83 -2.94 24.44 26.06
N ARG A 84 -4.07 25.06 25.70
CA ARG A 84 -4.70 26.08 26.55
C ARG A 84 -5.71 25.45 27.50
#